data_AF-A0A934AA48-F1
#
_entry.id   AF-A0A934AA48-F1
#
_cell.length_a   1.000
_cell.length_b   1.000
_cell.length_c   1.000
_cell.angle_alpha   90.00
_cell.angle_beta   90.00
_cell.angle_gamma   90.00
#
_symmetry.space_group_name_H-M   'P 1'
#
loop_
_entity.id
_entity.type
_entity.pdbx_description
1 polymer ?
#
loop_
_entity_poly.entity_id
_entity_poly.type
_entity_poly.pdbx_seq_one_letter_code
_entity_poly.pdbx_strand_id
1 'polypeptide(L)'
;MDKEYVQNLRYKLQKRVRRVNSSEWQVFHYVLKQFWGFLSDQPLLVGIMQEIEAKTAPIVDDVEKIFSSRDPIVFDSEEENVAASYLVVKKCVESENAQIEIDIAHIYSNESNHNDVLEAFKDIFLEPFYEYLDENLDDNGAILALLCKYKHKCEWFQRNKLYETWSDNTQKGEKILALHLYEYLHDQGVDFSIEPASASGEVDLVSAQTSDEPLIADVKIFNPAKSKGKDYIKKGFKQIYTYTLDFNQPTGFLVIFKTCEEDLKLPFANQAQMTPFVQHNNKTIFFLVIDIFPYEKSASKRGKLEFIEFTEEGLWENIGDEQPKPEGSVDQRQSRPIEK
;
A
#
# COMPACT_ATOMS: atom_id res chain seq x y z
N MET A 1 -7.27 9.07 1.29
CA MET A 1 -6.06 9.74 0.81
C MET A 1 -6.57 10.98 0.20
N ASP A 2 -6.38 12.13 0.86
CA ASP A 2 -7.16 13.34 0.58
C ASP A 2 -7.22 13.47 -0.92
N LYS A 3 -8.42 13.61 -1.50
CA LYS A 3 -8.48 13.72 -2.96
C LYS A 3 -7.50 14.84 -3.34
N GLU A 4 -7.39 15.84 -2.47
CA GLU A 4 -6.35 16.85 -2.44
C GLU A 4 -4.91 16.34 -2.18
N TYR A 5 -4.62 15.41 -1.26
CA TYR A 5 -3.26 14.86 -1.06
C TYR A 5 -2.80 14.01 -2.25
N VAL A 6 -3.62 13.10 -2.78
CA VAL A 6 -3.26 12.32 -3.99
C VAL A 6 -3.16 13.24 -5.18
N GLN A 7 -4.13 14.14 -5.37
CA GLN A 7 -4.08 15.10 -6.48
C GLN A 7 -2.90 16.07 -6.33
N ASN A 8 -2.52 16.48 -5.11
CA ASN A 8 -1.35 17.32 -4.87
C ASN A 8 -0.06 16.53 -5.08
N LEU A 9 -0.03 15.26 -4.67
CA LEU A 9 1.10 14.36 -4.92
C LEU A 9 1.27 14.12 -6.42
N ARG A 10 0.21 13.79 -7.15
CA ARG A 10 0.17 13.71 -8.62
C ARG A 10 0.58 15.02 -9.27
N TYR A 11 0.00 16.14 -8.85
CA TYR A 11 0.36 17.46 -9.38
C TYR A 11 1.85 17.76 -9.18
N LYS A 12 2.41 17.43 -8.00
CA LYS A 12 3.84 17.55 -7.71
C LYS A 12 4.69 16.58 -8.54
N LEU A 13 4.23 15.35 -8.74
CA LEU A 13 4.87 14.34 -9.59
C LEU A 13 4.94 14.85 -11.02
N GLN A 14 3.78 15.16 -11.63
CA GLN A 14 3.66 15.73 -12.97
C GLN A 14 4.50 16.99 -13.15
N LYS A 15 4.47 17.92 -12.19
CA LYS A 15 5.29 19.15 -12.26
C LYS A 15 6.79 18.85 -12.27
N ARG A 16 7.24 17.87 -11.49
CA ARG A 16 8.66 17.50 -11.46
C ARG A 16 9.07 16.70 -12.69
N VAL A 17 8.24 15.80 -13.18
CA VAL A 17 8.48 15.08 -14.46
C VAL A 17 8.56 16.06 -15.62
N ARG A 18 7.65 17.04 -15.72
CA ARG A 18 7.75 18.12 -16.71
C ARG A 18 9.08 18.87 -16.62
N ARG A 19 9.61 19.09 -15.41
CA ARG A 19 10.91 19.75 -15.21
C ARG A 19 12.07 18.86 -15.67
N VAL A 20 12.02 17.55 -15.42
CA VAL A 20 13.03 16.59 -15.90
C VAL A 20 12.96 16.51 -17.43
N ASN A 21 11.77 16.37 -18.01
CA ASN A 21 11.57 16.28 -19.46
C ASN A 21 11.95 17.58 -20.18
N SER A 22 11.75 18.75 -19.57
CA SER A 22 12.17 20.02 -20.17
C SER A 22 13.65 20.36 -19.96
N SER A 23 14.43 19.51 -19.28
CA SER A 23 15.83 19.80 -18.98
C SER A 23 16.75 19.36 -20.12
N GLU A 24 17.74 20.22 -20.41
CA GLU A 24 18.79 19.93 -21.39
C GLU A 24 19.84 18.98 -20.79
N TRP A 25 20.57 18.28 -21.67
CA TRP A 25 21.52 17.22 -21.29
C TRP A 25 22.57 17.64 -20.26
N GLN A 26 23.00 18.91 -20.24
CA GLN A 26 24.04 19.42 -19.34
C GLN A 26 23.60 19.41 -17.87
N VAL A 27 22.30 19.53 -17.61
CA VAL A 27 21.74 19.61 -16.25
C VAL A 27 20.83 18.43 -15.92
N PHE A 28 20.48 17.61 -16.92
CA PHE A 28 19.53 16.51 -16.81
C PHE A 28 19.82 15.60 -15.61
N HIS A 29 21.04 15.09 -15.51
CA HIS A 29 21.44 14.16 -14.43
C HIS A 29 21.17 14.73 -13.02
N TYR A 30 21.46 16.01 -12.79
CA TYR A 30 21.20 16.65 -11.50
C TYR A 30 19.69 16.84 -11.25
N VAL A 31 18.92 17.14 -12.29
CA VAL A 31 17.46 17.25 -12.20
C VAL A 31 16.82 15.88 -11.95
N LEU A 32 17.35 14.81 -12.57
CA LEU A 32 16.94 13.43 -12.33
C LEU A 32 17.23 13.00 -10.88
N LYS A 33 18.42 13.29 -10.35
CA LYS A 33 18.75 13.09 -8.93
C LYS A 33 17.78 13.81 -7.99
N GLN A 34 17.42 15.06 -8.29
CA GLN A 34 16.41 15.82 -7.51
C GLN A 34 15.01 15.20 -7.61
N PHE A 35 14.64 14.69 -8.78
CA PHE A 35 13.38 14.00 -8.99
C PHE A 35 13.32 12.72 -8.17
N TRP A 36 14.36 11.89 -8.23
CA TRP A 36 14.48 10.67 -7.44
C TRP A 36 14.46 10.92 -5.94
N GLY A 37 15.14 11.96 -5.47
CA GLY A 37 15.09 12.40 -4.07
C GLY A 37 13.66 12.71 -3.64
N PHE A 38 12.89 13.41 -4.49
CA PHE A 38 11.47 13.60 -4.23
C PHE A 38 10.69 12.28 -4.18
N LEU A 39 10.88 11.37 -5.14
CA LEU A 39 10.18 10.07 -5.12
C LEU A 39 10.46 9.32 -3.80
N SER A 40 11.72 9.34 -3.37
CA SER A 40 12.20 8.71 -2.13
C SER A 40 11.66 9.39 -0.86
N ASP A 41 11.31 10.67 -0.94
CA ASP A 41 10.74 11.43 0.18
C ASP A 41 9.21 11.25 0.31
N GLN A 42 8.54 10.62 -0.67
CA GLN A 42 7.10 10.43 -0.65
C GLN A 42 6.72 8.98 -0.32
N PRO A 43 6.15 8.73 0.87
CA PRO A 43 5.72 7.41 1.34
C PRO A 43 5.07 6.48 0.31
N LEU A 44 4.10 7.01 -0.42
CA LEU A 44 3.32 6.24 -1.38
C LEU A 44 4.13 5.87 -2.62
N LEU A 45 4.94 6.82 -3.11
CA LEU A 45 5.82 6.57 -4.24
C LEU A 45 6.91 5.57 -3.86
N VAL A 46 7.42 5.63 -2.63
CA VAL A 46 8.37 4.62 -2.13
C VAL A 46 7.73 3.24 -2.06
N GLY A 47 6.49 3.14 -1.58
CA GLY A 47 5.74 1.88 -1.59
C GLY A 47 5.63 1.29 -3.00
N ILE A 48 5.21 2.10 -3.98
CA ILE A 48 5.10 1.68 -5.39
C ILE A 48 6.48 1.28 -5.95
N MET A 49 7.53 2.06 -5.67
CA MET A 49 8.90 1.74 -6.10
C MET A 49 9.42 0.42 -5.51
N GLN A 50 9.08 0.10 -4.27
CA GLN A 50 9.45 -1.19 -3.66
C GLN A 50 8.69 -2.37 -4.25
N GLU A 51 7.46 -2.14 -4.68
CA GLU A 51 6.69 -3.14 -5.41
C GLU A 51 7.37 -3.45 -6.74
N ILE A 52 7.76 -2.41 -7.50
CA ILE A 52 8.53 -2.58 -8.75
C ILE A 52 9.86 -3.30 -8.45
N GLU A 53 10.61 -2.86 -7.44
CA GLU A 53 11.91 -3.46 -7.06
C GLU A 53 11.78 -4.97 -6.83
N ALA A 54 10.73 -5.43 -6.15
CA ALA A 54 10.54 -6.86 -5.90
C ALA A 54 10.35 -7.68 -7.18
N LYS A 55 9.84 -7.08 -8.25
CA LYS A 55 9.65 -7.69 -9.57
C LYS A 55 10.94 -7.67 -10.41
N THR A 56 12.01 -7.00 -9.96
CA THR A 56 13.24 -6.83 -10.76
C THR A 56 14.15 -8.05 -10.79
N ALA A 57 14.06 -8.96 -9.81
CA ALA A 57 15.00 -10.07 -9.65
C ALA A 57 15.25 -10.91 -10.94
N PRO A 58 14.25 -11.20 -11.79
CA PRO A 58 14.46 -11.95 -13.02
C PRO A 58 15.27 -11.20 -14.11
N ILE A 59 15.28 -9.87 -14.07
CA ILE A 59 15.80 -9.01 -15.15
C ILE A 59 17.05 -8.21 -14.77
N VAL A 60 17.55 -8.34 -13.53
CA VAL A 60 18.74 -7.60 -13.06
C VAL A 60 19.94 -7.82 -13.98
N ASP A 61 20.23 -9.08 -14.32
CA ASP A 61 21.38 -9.44 -15.16
C ASP A 61 21.28 -8.88 -16.58
N ASP A 62 20.06 -8.76 -17.09
CA ASP A 62 19.80 -8.15 -18.39
C ASP A 62 20.05 -6.65 -18.31
N VAL A 63 19.48 -5.96 -17.32
CA VAL A 63 19.76 -4.54 -17.11
C VAL A 63 21.26 -4.27 -16.95
N GLU A 64 22.02 -5.13 -16.27
CA GLU A 64 23.49 -4.98 -16.15
C GLU A 64 24.23 -5.04 -17.49
N LYS A 65 23.74 -5.79 -18.48
CA LYS A 65 24.36 -5.83 -19.82
C LYS A 65 24.23 -4.49 -20.55
N ILE A 66 23.17 -3.73 -20.29
CA ILE A 66 23.02 -2.36 -20.82
C ILE A 66 24.19 -1.49 -20.35
N PHE A 67 24.55 -1.56 -19.06
CA PHE A 67 25.62 -0.75 -18.49
C PHE A 67 27.02 -1.28 -18.81
N SER A 68 27.21 -2.59 -18.80
CA SER A 68 28.53 -3.23 -18.92
C SER A 68 28.95 -3.52 -20.36
N SER A 69 28.03 -4.07 -21.15
CA SER A 69 28.30 -4.60 -22.50
C SER A 69 27.74 -3.68 -23.59
N ARG A 70 26.92 -2.68 -23.21
CA ARG A 70 26.23 -1.77 -24.13
C ARG A 70 25.32 -2.51 -25.10
N ASP A 71 24.73 -3.61 -24.65
CA ASP A 71 23.79 -4.40 -25.44
C ASP A 71 22.39 -3.79 -25.33
N PRO A 72 21.70 -3.52 -26.46
CA PRO A 72 20.30 -3.13 -26.42
C PRO A 72 19.46 -4.33 -25.99
N ILE A 73 18.62 -4.13 -24.98
CA ILE A 73 17.68 -5.15 -24.51
C ILE A 73 16.26 -4.66 -24.71
N VAL A 74 15.42 -5.56 -25.19
CA VAL A 74 13.98 -5.36 -25.32
C VAL A 74 13.32 -6.39 -24.43
N PHE A 75 12.32 -5.95 -23.67
CA PHE A 75 11.57 -6.78 -22.76
C PHE A 75 10.25 -7.21 -23.41
N ASP A 76 9.78 -8.41 -23.07
CA ASP A 76 8.64 -9.04 -23.76
C ASP A 76 7.29 -8.62 -23.15
N SER A 77 7.30 -8.07 -21.93
CA SER A 77 6.11 -7.58 -21.23
C SER A 77 6.26 -6.13 -20.74
N GLU A 78 5.11 -5.48 -20.53
CA GLU A 78 5.04 -4.14 -19.94
C GLU A 78 5.59 -4.12 -18.51
N GLU A 79 5.31 -5.16 -17.72
CA GLU A 79 5.82 -5.34 -16.36
C GLU A 79 7.34 -5.42 -16.32
N GLU A 80 7.95 -6.21 -17.20
CA GLU A 80 9.41 -6.29 -17.34
C GLU A 80 9.99 -4.95 -17.78
N ASN A 81 9.33 -4.26 -18.72
CA ASN A 81 9.77 -2.95 -19.20
C ASN A 81 9.76 -1.88 -18.10
N VAL A 82 8.71 -1.84 -17.27
CA VAL A 82 8.64 -0.93 -16.11
C VAL A 82 9.71 -1.26 -15.08
N ALA A 83 9.90 -2.55 -14.77
CA ALA A 83 10.92 -2.98 -13.81
C ALA A 83 12.34 -2.65 -14.31
N ALA A 84 12.61 -2.82 -15.61
CA ALA A 84 13.87 -2.45 -16.22
C ALA A 84 14.08 -0.92 -16.21
N SER A 85 13.05 -0.17 -16.58
CA SER A 85 13.02 1.30 -16.54
C SER A 85 13.35 1.83 -15.15
N TYR A 86 12.72 1.28 -14.12
CA TYR A 86 13.02 1.58 -12.72
C TYR A 86 14.49 1.33 -12.38
N LEU A 87 15.03 0.14 -12.70
CA LEU A 87 16.42 -0.20 -12.40
C LEU A 87 17.42 0.68 -13.14
N VAL A 88 17.18 0.97 -14.41
CA VAL A 88 18.04 1.85 -15.23
C VAL A 88 18.05 3.25 -14.63
N VAL A 89 16.89 3.84 -14.34
CA VAL A 89 16.79 5.17 -13.72
C VAL A 89 17.48 5.18 -12.36
N LYS A 90 17.25 4.17 -11.52
CA LYS A 90 17.91 4.02 -10.21
C LYS A 90 19.43 4.02 -10.34
N LYS A 91 19.98 3.19 -11.22
CA LYS A 91 21.42 3.12 -11.47
C LYS A 91 22.00 4.41 -12.03
N CYS A 92 21.28 5.10 -12.91
CA CYS A 92 21.69 6.43 -13.39
C CYS A 92 21.78 7.44 -12.26
N VAL A 93 20.78 7.47 -11.38
CA VAL A 93 20.76 8.34 -10.19
C VAL A 93 21.89 8.00 -9.22
N GLU A 94 22.24 6.73 -9.04
CA GLU A 94 23.33 6.29 -8.16
C GLU A 94 24.72 6.52 -8.76
N SER A 95 24.81 6.75 -10.07
CA SER A 95 26.07 7.00 -10.78
C SER A 95 26.69 8.36 -10.44
N GLU A 96 28.02 8.41 -10.40
CA GLU A 96 28.80 9.65 -10.34
C GLU A 96 29.07 10.25 -11.74
N ASN A 97 28.82 9.49 -12.81
CA ASN A 97 28.94 9.97 -14.18
C ASN A 97 27.69 10.78 -14.56
N ALA A 98 27.84 12.11 -14.68
CA ALA A 98 26.76 13.02 -15.06
C ALA A 98 26.33 12.91 -16.54
N GLN A 99 26.91 11.99 -17.32
CA GLN A 99 26.55 11.71 -18.71
C GLN A 99 26.02 10.28 -18.90
N ILE A 100 25.81 9.53 -17.82
CA ILE A 100 25.45 8.11 -17.89
C ILE A 100 24.15 7.89 -18.69
N GLU A 101 23.19 8.80 -18.62
CA GLU A 101 21.93 8.71 -19.33
C GLU A 101 22.11 8.85 -20.84
N ILE A 102 23.05 9.70 -21.28
CA ILE A 102 23.43 9.86 -22.69
C ILE A 102 24.16 8.61 -23.19
N ASP A 103 25.09 8.09 -22.38
CA ASP A 103 25.83 6.87 -22.72
C ASP A 103 24.88 5.68 -22.93
N ILE A 104 23.86 5.55 -22.08
CA ILE A 104 22.83 4.52 -22.19
C ILE A 104 21.93 4.75 -23.40
N ALA A 105 21.46 5.98 -23.61
CA ALA A 105 20.56 6.28 -24.71
C ALA A 105 21.19 6.07 -26.09
N HIS A 106 22.51 6.26 -26.23
CA HIS A 106 23.23 5.94 -27.46
C HIS A 106 23.19 4.46 -27.85
N ILE A 107 22.86 3.56 -26.92
CA ILE A 107 22.64 2.13 -27.24
C ILE A 107 21.37 1.97 -28.09
N TYR A 108 20.39 2.86 -27.91
CA TYR A 108 19.06 2.78 -28.49
C TYR A 108 18.80 3.84 -29.57
N SER A 109 19.66 4.86 -29.69
CA SER A 109 19.50 5.98 -30.62
C SER A 109 20.75 6.20 -31.48
N ASN A 110 20.54 6.42 -32.78
CA ASN A 110 21.58 6.79 -33.73
C ASN A 110 21.76 8.32 -33.85
N GLU A 111 21.11 9.09 -33.00
CA GLU A 111 21.21 10.54 -33.03
C GLU A 111 22.60 11.03 -32.62
N SER A 112 23.01 12.17 -33.19
CA SER A 112 24.33 12.78 -32.94
C SER A 112 24.28 13.96 -31.98
N ASN A 113 23.08 14.53 -31.77
CA ASN A 113 22.84 15.63 -30.84
C ASN A 113 22.48 15.07 -29.47
N HIS A 114 23.19 15.50 -28.42
CA HIS A 114 22.95 15.02 -27.07
C HIS A 114 21.52 15.26 -26.56
N ASN A 115 20.83 16.32 -26.98
CA ASN A 115 19.44 16.52 -26.60
C ASN A 115 18.51 15.50 -27.29
N ASP A 116 18.73 15.22 -28.58
CA ASP A 116 17.91 14.25 -29.32
C ASP A 116 18.17 12.82 -28.82
N VAL A 117 19.41 12.51 -28.44
CA VAL A 117 19.78 11.25 -27.76
C VAL A 117 19.11 11.17 -26.39
N LEU A 118 19.10 12.26 -25.62
CA LEU A 118 18.45 12.30 -24.32
C LEU A 118 16.95 12.05 -24.39
N GLU A 119 16.25 12.50 -25.44
CA GLU A 119 14.83 12.18 -25.62
C GLU A 119 14.62 10.67 -25.71
N ALA A 120 15.52 9.92 -26.36
CA ALA A 120 15.44 8.45 -26.36
C ALA A 120 15.59 7.84 -24.95
N PHE A 121 16.42 8.42 -24.07
CA PHE A 121 16.45 7.99 -22.65
C PHE A 121 15.09 8.21 -21.97
N LYS A 122 14.50 9.38 -22.20
CA LYS A 122 13.24 9.77 -21.57
C LYS A 122 12.12 8.84 -22.02
N ASP A 123 11.99 8.63 -23.32
CA ASP A 123 10.94 7.81 -23.91
C ASP A 123 11.05 6.32 -23.51
N ILE A 124 12.28 5.79 -23.44
CA ILE A 124 12.49 4.35 -23.19
C ILE A 124 12.44 4.00 -21.70
N PHE A 125 12.99 4.84 -20.83
CA PHE A 125 13.18 4.50 -19.41
C PHE A 125 12.48 5.43 -18.43
N LEU A 126 12.42 6.73 -18.70
CA LEU A 126 11.84 7.65 -17.73
C LEU A 126 10.31 7.68 -17.81
N GLU A 127 9.76 7.71 -19.02
CA GLU A 127 8.31 7.79 -19.26
C GLU A 127 7.59 6.54 -18.78
N PRO A 128 7.98 5.29 -19.13
CA PRO A 128 7.31 4.09 -18.63
C PRO A 128 7.35 3.98 -17.10
N PHE A 129 8.49 4.34 -16.48
CA PHE A 129 8.60 4.37 -15.03
C PHE A 129 7.65 5.41 -14.41
N TYR A 130 7.57 6.61 -14.98
CA TYR A 130 6.66 7.65 -14.50
C TYR A 130 5.19 7.26 -14.68
N GLU A 131 4.80 6.74 -15.85
CA GLU A 131 3.44 6.33 -16.16
C GLU A 131 2.94 5.33 -15.12
N TYR A 132 3.73 4.28 -14.84
CA TYR A 132 3.42 3.32 -13.80
C TYR A 132 3.22 3.97 -12.41
N LEU A 133 4.09 4.92 -12.03
CA LEU A 133 3.93 5.65 -10.76
C LEU A 133 2.64 6.47 -10.72
N ASP A 134 2.24 7.12 -11.81
CA ASP A 134 1.04 7.97 -11.86
C ASP A 134 -0.25 7.15 -11.85
N GLU A 135 -0.26 6.01 -12.53
CA GLU A 135 -1.35 5.02 -12.57
C GLU A 135 -1.54 4.35 -11.20
N ASN A 136 -0.47 3.86 -10.57
CA ASN A 136 -0.55 3.22 -9.25
C ASN A 136 -0.95 4.19 -8.12
N LEU A 137 -0.73 5.50 -8.32
CA LEU A 137 -1.29 6.52 -7.45
C LEU A 137 -2.82 6.64 -7.60
N ASP A 138 -3.36 6.38 -8.79
CA ASP A 138 -4.81 6.38 -9.05
C ASP A 138 -5.51 5.22 -8.35
N ASP A 139 -4.98 4.02 -8.44
CA ASP A 139 -5.66 2.81 -7.92
C ASP A 139 -5.78 2.81 -6.39
N ASN A 140 -4.68 3.14 -5.69
CA ASN A 140 -4.69 3.30 -4.23
C ASN A 140 -5.61 4.45 -3.77
N GLY A 141 -5.66 5.55 -4.54
CA GLY A 141 -6.57 6.67 -4.30
C GLY A 141 -8.05 6.31 -4.53
N ALA A 142 -8.31 5.47 -5.54
CA ALA A 142 -9.64 5.01 -5.93
C ALA A 142 -10.25 4.10 -4.86
N ILE A 143 -9.51 3.11 -4.35
CA ILE A 143 -9.99 2.23 -3.27
C ILE A 143 -10.39 3.05 -2.03
N LEU A 144 -9.53 3.97 -1.59
CA LEU A 144 -9.88 4.79 -0.43
C LEU A 144 -11.09 5.69 -0.69
N ALA A 145 -11.24 6.20 -1.92
CA ALA A 145 -12.45 6.93 -2.29
C ALA A 145 -13.71 6.06 -2.25
N LEU A 146 -13.64 4.80 -2.69
CA LEU A 146 -14.73 3.84 -2.59
C LEU A 146 -15.09 3.53 -1.13
N LEU A 147 -14.08 3.33 -0.29
CA LEU A 147 -14.24 3.11 1.15
C LEU A 147 -14.85 4.33 1.86
N CYS A 148 -14.45 5.55 1.51
CA CYS A 148 -15.08 6.76 2.03
C CYS A 148 -16.54 6.91 1.58
N LYS A 149 -16.86 6.58 0.32
CA LYS A 149 -18.26 6.51 -0.15
C LYS A 149 -19.06 5.45 0.61
N TYR A 150 -18.47 4.28 0.87
CA TYR A 150 -19.07 3.21 1.67
C TYR A 150 -19.36 3.69 3.10
N LYS A 151 -18.40 4.35 3.76
CA LYS A 151 -18.60 4.99 5.07
C LYS A 151 -19.82 5.89 5.07
N HIS A 152 -19.96 6.80 4.09
CA HIS A 152 -21.14 7.67 3.99
C HIS A 152 -22.44 6.88 3.76
N LYS A 153 -22.41 5.86 2.90
CA LYS A 153 -23.57 4.97 2.67
C LYS A 153 -24.04 4.33 3.98
N CYS A 154 -23.10 3.78 4.74
CA CYS A 154 -23.35 3.16 6.04
C CYS A 154 -23.90 4.18 7.04
N GLU A 155 -23.23 5.31 7.24
CA GLU A 155 -23.56 6.28 8.28
C GLU A 155 -24.86 7.04 8.01
N TRP A 156 -25.19 7.31 6.74
CA TRP A 156 -26.36 8.12 6.39
C TRP A 156 -27.60 7.29 6.15
N PHE A 157 -27.47 6.13 5.50
CA PHE A 157 -28.63 5.38 5.01
C PHE A 157 -28.84 4.03 5.71
N GLN A 158 -27.78 3.42 6.22
CA GLN A 158 -27.83 2.03 6.70
C GLN A 158 -27.48 1.87 8.18
N ARG A 159 -27.19 2.96 8.90
CA ARG A 159 -26.70 2.95 10.29
C ARG A 159 -27.47 1.99 11.19
N ASN A 160 -28.78 2.19 11.31
CA ASN A 160 -29.61 1.39 12.22
C ASN A 160 -29.63 -0.08 11.81
N LYS A 161 -29.79 -0.36 10.51
CA LYS A 161 -29.80 -1.73 9.97
C LYS A 161 -28.48 -2.45 10.25
N LEU A 162 -27.34 -1.79 10.03
CA LEU A 162 -26.02 -2.38 10.26
C LEU A 162 -25.74 -2.59 11.74
N TYR A 163 -26.20 -1.67 12.60
CA TYR A 163 -26.11 -1.83 14.04
C TYR A 163 -26.95 -3.02 14.52
N GLU A 164 -28.21 -3.12 14.10
CA GLU A 164 -29.09 -4.26 14.40
C GLU A 164 -28.47 -5.58 13.95
N THR A 165 -27.93 -5.61 12.72
CA THR A 165 -27.24 -6.77 12.15
C THR A 165 -26.08 -7.24 13.05
N TRP A 166 -25.32 -6.30 13.61
CA TRP A 166 -24.25 -6.64 14.55
C TRP A 166 -24.79 -7.04 15.94
N SER A 167 -25.77 -6.31 16.48
CA SER A 167 -26.27 -6.53 17.84
C SER A 167 -27.05 -7.83 18.00
N ASP A 168 -27.77 -8.26 16.95
CA ASP A 168 -28.58 -9.48 16.96
C ASP A 168 -27.71 -10.75 16.99
N ASN A 169 -26.48 -10.67 16.49
CA ASN A 169 -25.54 -11.78 16.54
C ASN A 169 -24.09 -11.28 16.66
N THR A 170 -23.69 -10.87 17.86
CA THR A 170 -22.36 -10.29 18.10
C THR A 170 -21.19 -11.25 17.80
N GLN A 171 -21.43 -12.57 17.80
CA GLN A 171 -20.43 -13.57 17.42
C GLN A 171 -20.15 -13.59 15.91
N LYS A 172 -21.16 -13.33 15.08
CA LYS A 172 -21.02 -13.32 13.61
C LYS A 172 -21.10 -11.93 12.99
N GLY A 173 -21.46 -10.92 13.79
CA GLY A 173 -21.77 -9.57 13.32
C GLY A 173 -20.60 -8.93 12.58
N GLU A 174 -19.37 -9.10 13.07
CA GLU A 174 -18.17 -8.60 12.39
C GLU A 174 -18.01 -9.19 10.98
N LYS A 175 -18.13 -10.52 10.87
CA LYS A 175 -18.09 -11.23 9.59
C LYS A 175 -19.22 -10.78 8.64
N ILE A 176 -20.42 -10.53 9.16
CA ILE A 176 -21.54 -10.05 8.33
C ILE A 176 -21.28 -8.64 7.82
N LEU A 177 -20.73 -7.75 8.66
CA LEU A 177 -20.35 -6.40 8.24
C LEU A 177 -19.18 -6.42 7.24
N ALA A 178 -18.25 -7.37 7.38
CA ALA A 178 -17.19 -7.61 6.40
C ALA A 178 -17.78 -8.01 5.04
N LEU A 179 -18.68 -9.01 5.02
CA LEU A 179 -19.37 -9.42 3.79
C LEU A 179 -20.16 -8.27 3.15
N HIS A 180 -20.78 -7.39 3.93
CA HIS A 180 -21.48 -6.21 3.41
C HIS A 180 -20.52 -5.18 2.78
N LEU A 181 -19.30 -5.04 3.31
CA LEU A 181 -18.26 -4.24 2.65
C LEU A 181 -17.82 -4.90 1.34
N TYR A 182 -17.61 -6.21 1.35
CA TYR A 182 -17.14 -6.96 0.18
C TYR A 182 -18.18 -6.94 -0.95
N GLU A 183 -19.46 -7.15 -0.62
CA GLU A 183 -20.57 -6.99 -1.57
C GLU A 183 -20.56 -5.60 -2.20
N TYR A 184 -20.37 -4.54 -1.40
CA TYR A 184 -20.26 -3.18 -1.93
C TYR A 184 -19.06 -3.01 -2.87
N LEU A 185 -17.86 -3.49 -2.49
CA LEU A 185 -16.67 -3.37 -3.34
C LEU A 185 -16.83 -4.12 -4.66
N HIS A 186 -17.41 -5.32 -4.62
CA HIS A 186 -17.74 -6.11 -5.81
C HIS A 186 -18.72 -5.37 -6.72
N ASP A 187 -19.79 -4.78 -6.16
CA ASP A 187 -20.75 -3.96 -6.91
C ASP A 187 -20.12 -2.70 -7.52
N GLN A 188 -18.98 -2.24 -7.01
CA GLN A 188 -18.20 -1.13 -7.59
C GLN A 188 -17.17 -1.59 -8.63
N GLY A 189 -17.11 -2.88 -8.93
CA GLY A 189 -16.18 -3.44 -9.92
C GLY A 189 -14.76 -3.66 -9.40
N VAL A 190 -14.56 -3.69 -8.08
CA VAL A 190 -13.27 -4.04 -7.48
C VAL A 190 -13.11 -5.56 -7.56
N ASP A 191 -12.04 -6.02 -8.20
CA ASP A 191 -11.68 -7.43 -8.21
C ASP A 191 -10.92 -7.80 -6.92
N PHE A 192 -11.37 -8.86 -6.25
CA PHE A 192 -10.72 -9.35 -5.04
C PHE A 192 -11.11 -10.79 -4.73
N SER A 193 -10.26 -11.48 -3.96
CA SER A 193 -10.58 -12.79 -3.40
C SER A 193 -10.72 -12.71 -1.88
N ILE A 194 -11.52 -13.62 -1.33
CA ILE A 194 -11.71 -13.72 0.12
C ILE A 194 -10.95 -14.96 0.56
N GLU A 195 -9.97 -14.83 1.45
CA GLU A 195 -9.23 -15.99 1.90
C GLU A 195 -10.16 -16.98 2.62
N PRO A 196 -10.11 -18.29 2.29
CA PRO A 196 -10.76 -19.29 3.11
C PRO A 196 -10.13 -19.31 4.50
N ALA A 197 -10.97 -19.53 5.52
CA ALA A 197 -10.63 -19.41 6.93
C ALA A 197 -9.22 -19.94 7.25
N SER A 198 -8.40 -19.11 7.91
CA SER A 198 -7.08 -19.52 8.39
C SER A 198 -7.21 -20.64 9.43
N ALA A 199 -6.11 -21.26 9.83
CA ALA A 199 -6.08 -22.33 10.83
C ALA A 199 -6.73 -21.96 12.20
N SER A 200 -7.06 -20.68 12.44
CA SER A 200 -7.81 -20.19 13.61
C SER A 200 -9.33 -20.07 13.39
N GLY A 201 -9.85 -20.26 12.17
CA GLY A 201 -11.28 -20.24 11.87
C GLY A 201 -11.90 -18.85 11.61
N GLU A 202 -11.10 -17.78 11.59
CA GLU A 202 -11.56 -16.42 11.30
C GLU A 202 -11.37 -16.09 9.80
N VAL A 203 -12.40 -15.49 9.19
CA VAL A 203 -12.45 -15.12 7.76
C VAL A 203 -12.41 -13.61 7.73
N ASP A 204 -11.22 -13.03 7.76
CA ASP A 204 -11.07 -11.63 8.13
C ASP A 204 -10.25 -10.80 7.13
N LEU A 205 -9.68 -11.41 6.10
CA LEU A 205 -8.92 -10.66 5.10
C LEU A 205 -9.46 -10.87 3.69
N VAL A 206 -9.65 -9.75 2.99
CA VAL A 206 -9.66 -9.74 1.53
C VAL A 206 -8.23 -9.55 1.06
N SER A 207 -7.79 -10.42 0.16
CA SER A 207 -6.60 -10.30 -0.67
C SER A 207 -7.01 -10.75 -2.07
N ALA A 208 -6.72 -10.02 -3.13
CA ALA A 208 -6.89 -10.58 -4.47
C ALA A 208 -5.73 -11.51 -4.78
N GLN A 209 -5.89 -12.83 -4.57
CA GLN A 209 -4.87 -13.81 -4.96
C GLN A 209 -4.86 -14.06 -6.49
N THR A 210 -5.81 -13.47 -7.21
CA THR A 210 -6.01 -13.68 -8.66
C THR A 210 -5.65 -12.47 -9.51
N SER A 211 -5.37 -11.31 -8.90
CA SER A 211 -4.77 -10.15 -9.57
C SER A 211 -3.36 -9.93 -9.03
N ASP A 212 -2.49 -9.33 -9.83
CA ASP A 212 -1.11 -9.03 -9.43
C ASP A 212 -1.02 -7.98 -8.31
N GLU A 213 -2.14 -7.31 -8.00
CA GLU A 213 -2.27 -6.27 -6.97
C GLU A 213 -3.43 -6.56 -5.98
N PRO A 214 -3.22 -7.39 -4.94
CA PRO A 214 -4.23 -7.65 -3.92
C PRO A 214 -4.62 -6.43 -3.09
N LEU A 215 -5.93 -6.10 -3.07
CA LEU A 215 -6.49 -5.24 -2.03
C LEU A 215 -6.30 -5.87 -0.65
N ILE A 216 -5.53 -5.24 0.23
CA ILE A 216 -5.38 -5.68 1.64
C ILE A 216 -6.35 -4.90 2.54
N ALA A 217 -7.43 -5.55 2.98
CA ALA A 217 -8.42 -4.94 3.87
C ALA A 217 -8.99 -5.90 4.91
N ASP A 218 -9.28 -5.38 6.11
CA ASP A 218 -9.81 -6.11 7.27
C ASP A 218 -10.88 -5.25 7.95
N VAL A 219 -11.89 -5.92 8.49
CA VAL A 219 -13.00 -5.31 9.18
C VAL A 219 -12.95 -5.66 10.66
N LYS A 220 -12.89 -4.65 11.53
CA LYS A 220 -12.93 -4.81 12.98
C LYS A 220 -14.09 -4.02 13.59
N ILE A 221 -14.63 -4.51 14.69
CA ILE A 221 -15.57 -3.75 15.52
C ILE A 221 -14.81 -2.97 16.60
N PHE A 222 -15.22 -1.73 16.85
CA PHE A 222 -14.87 -0.98 18.06
C PHE A 222 -16.07 -0.95 19.02
N ASN A 223 -15.91 -1.65 20.14
CA ASN A 223 -16.83 -1.69 21.28
C ASN A 223 -16.09 -2.13 22.57
N PRO A 224 -15.57 -1.17 23.36
CA PRO A 224 -14.81 -1.48 24.58
C PRO A 224 -15.60 -2.35 25.58
N ALA A 225 -16.91 -2.13 25.71
CA ALA A 225 -17.79 -2.89 26.61
C ALA A 225 -17.96 -4.37 26.21
N LYS A 226 -17.54 -4.76 25.01
CA LYS A 226 -17.58 -6.14 24.49
C LYS A 226 -16.19 -6.72 24.26
N SER A 227 -15.17 -6.21 24.95
CA SER A 227 -13.76 -6.61 24.78
C SER A 227 -13.20 -6.34 23.38
N LYS A 228 -13.86 -5.47 22.61
CA LYS A 228 -13.43 -5.01 21.27
C LYS A 228 -12.88 -3.59 21.34
N GLY A 229 -11.94 -3.37 22.26
CA GLY A 229 -11.33 -2.08 22.55
C GLY A 229 -9.98 -1.88 21.84
N LYS A 230 -9.11 -1.06 22.42
CA LYS A 230 -7.78 -0.70 21.88
C LYS A 230 -6.94 -1.90 21.45
N ASP A 231 -6.80 -2.91 22.30
CA ASP A 231 -5.97 -4.09 22.01
C ASP A 231 -6.53 -4.94 20.87
N TYR A 232 -7.85 -4.92 20.66
CA TYR A 232 -8.49 -5.61 19.53
C TYR A 232 -8.15 -4.92 18.20
N ILE A 233 -8.18 -3.58 18.17
CA ILE A 233 -7.79 -2.79 17.01
C ILE A 233 -6.28 -2.93 16.73
N LYS A 234 -5.42 -3.00 17.77
CA LYS A 234 -3.98 -3.30 17.61
C LYS A 234 -3.76 -4.63 16.88
N LYS A 235 -4.55 -5.67 17.18
CA LYS A 235 -4.45 -6.97 16.51
C LYS A 235 -4.84 -6.88 15.03
N GLY A 236 -5.95 -6.22 14.71
CA GLY A 236 -6.34 -5.99 13.31
C GLY A 236 -5.29 -5.18 12.53
N PHE A 237 -4.67 -4.18 13.18
CA PHE A 237 -3.55 -3.47 12.59
C PHE A 237 -2.35 -4.37 12.28
N LYS A 238 -1.91 -5.19 13.25
CA LYS A 238 -0.80 -6.14 13.04
C LYS A 238 -1.12 -7.10 11.90
N GLN A 239 -2.36 -7.60 11.84
CA GLN A 239 -2.83 -8.46 10.76
C GLN A 239 -2.66 -7.77 9.40
N ILE A 240 -3.22 -6.57 9.21
CA ILE A 240 -3.05 -5.81 7.96
C ILE A 240 -1.58 -5.58 7.63
N TYR A 241 -0.76 -5.18 8.60
CA TYR A 241 0.66 -4.94 8.38
C TYR A 241 1.42 -6.20 7.95
N THR A 242 1.14 -7.35 8.56
CA THR A 242 1.72 -8.62 8.14
C THR A 242 1.33 -8.95 6.69
N TYR A 243 0.06 -8.75 6.32
CA TYR A 243 -0.38 -9.03 4.97
C TYR A 243 0.19 -8.08 3.91
N THR A 244 0.44 -6.82 4.24
CA THR A 244 1.15 -5.91 3.31
C THR A 244 2.62 -6.30 3.11
N LEU A 245 3.23 -7.01 4.07
CA LEU A 245 4.54 -7.62 3.88
C LEU A 245 4.44 -8.90 3.03
N ASP A 246 3.53 -9.82 3.38
CA ASP A 246 3.40 -11.13 2.73
C ASP A 246 3.06 -11.01 1.23
N PHE A 247 2.21 -10.05 0.88
CA PHE A 247 1.80 -9.78 -0.51
C PHE A 247 2.59 -8.64 -1.17
N ASN A 248 3.62 -8.13 -0.50
CA ASN A 248 4.39 -6.95 -0.90
C ASN A 248 3.56 -5.71 -1.29
N GLN A 249 2.35 -5.57 -0.76
CA GLN A 249 1.48 -4.45 -1.08
C GLN A 249 1.92 -3.17 -0.35
N PRO A 250 1.90 -1.99 -0.99
CA PRO A 250 2.30 -0.74 -0.35
C PRO A 250 1.24 -0.18 0.61
N THR A 251 -0.02 -0.61 0.44
CA THR A 251 -1.17 -0.04 1.13
C THR A 251 -2.04 -1.13 1.77
N GLY A 252 -2.60 -0.84 2.95
CA GLY A 252 -3.64 -1.64 3.58
C GLY A 252 -4.74 -0.79 4.24
N PHE A 253 -5.92 -1.38 4.46
CA PHE A 253 -7.09 -0.70 4.97
C PHE A 253 -7.70 -1.43 6.16
N LEU A 254 -7.68 -0.80 7.34
CA LEU A 254 -8.39 -1.25 8.52
C LEU A 254 -9.73 -0.50 8.63
N VAL A 255 -10.82 -1.20 8.33
CA VAL A 255 -12.18 -0.65 8.40
C VAL A 255 -12.79 -0.98 9.77
N ILE A 256 -13.11 0.05 10.54
CA ILE A 256 -13.51 -0.08 11.94
C ILE A 256 -14.96 0.35 12.11
N PHE A 257 -15.87 -0.58 12.38
CA PHE A 257 -17.25 -0.23 12.74
C PHE A 257 -17.35 0.12 14.23
N LYS A 258 -17.62 1.39 14.52
CA LYS A 258 -17.91 1.88 15.88
C LYS A 258 -19.35 1.58 16.23
N THR A 259 -19.54 0.80 17.30
CA THR A 259 -20.85 0.29 17.75
C THR A 259 -21.14 0.67 19.20
N CYS A 260 -20.44 1.67 19.73
CA CYS A 260 -20.59 2.17 21.09
C CYS A 260 -20.70 3.71 21.10
N GLU A 261 -21.06 4.29 22.23
CA GLU A 261 -21.23 5.74 22.37
C GLU A 261 -19.86 6.45 22.38
N GLU A 262 -18.89 5.88 23.08
CA GLU A 262 -17.53 6.41 23.24
C GLU A 262 -16.83 6.53 21.89
N ASP A 263 -16.15 7.66 21.67
CA ASP A 263 -15.46 7.94 20.41
C ASP A 263 -14.09 7.25 20.31
N LEU A 264 -13.66 6.93 19.10
CA LEU A 264 -12.32 6.42 18.83
C LEU A 264 -11.47 7.55 18.23
N LYS A 265 -10.58 8.10 19.05
CA LYS A 265 -9.69 9.18 18.62
C LYS A 265 -8.37 8.61 18.12
N LEU A 266 -8.06 8.91 16.86
CA LEU A 266 -6.83 8.52 16.16
C LEU A 266 -6.01 9.79 15.87
N PRO A 267 -5.23 10.31 16.83
CA PRO A 267 -4.44 11.54 16.67
C PRO A 267 -3.16 11.29 15.85
N PHE A 268 -3.30 10.60 14.73
CA PHE A 268 -2.19 10.32 13.83
C PHE A 268 -1.78 11.60 13.12
N ALA A 269 -0.48 11.76 12.87
CA ALA A 269 0.06 12.93 12.18
C ALA A 269 -0.45 13.00 10.73
N ASN A 270 -0.74 11.83 10.17
CA ASN A 270 -1.06 11.65 8.77
C ASN A 270 -2.55 11.36 8.57
N GLN A 271 -3.17 12.10 7.64
CA GLN A 271 -4.58 11.94 7.29
C GLN A 271 -4.83 12.09 5.80
N ALA A 272 -5.94 11.50 5.36
CA ALA A 272 -6.15 11.19 3.97
C ALA A 272 -7.65 11.00 3.67
N GLN A 273 -8.33 11.95 3.01
CA GLN A 273 -9.81 11.95 2.83
C GLN A 273 -10.48 11.90 4.21
N MET A 274 -9.96 12.69 5.15
CA MET A 274 -10.34 12.66 6.57
C MET A 274 -10.16 11.28 7.24
N THR A 275 -9.46 10.35 6.58
CA THR A 275 -9.16 9.01 7.10
C THR A 275 -7.72 9.02 7.63
N PRO A 276 -7.50 8.83 8.94
CA PRO A 276 -6.17 8.72 9.52
C PRO A 276 -5.38 7.55 8.95
N PHE A 277 -4.07 7.66 8.89
CA PHE A 277 -3.20 6.55 8.53
C PHE A 277 -1.90 6.58 9.29
N VAL A 278 -1.23 5.44 9.34
CA VAL A 278 0.14 5.32 9.81
C VAL A 278 1.02 4.76 8.73
N GLN A 279 2.30 5.07 8.81
CA GLN A 279 3.30 4.56 7.89
C GLN A 279 4.43 3.92 8.66
N HIS A 280 4.85 2.75 8.22
CA HIS A 280 6.02 2.07 8.75
C HIS A 280 6.61 1.15 7.70
N ASN A 281 7.94 1.17 7.57
CA ASN A 281 8.66 0.38 6.57
C ASN A 281 8.06 0.51 5.17
N ASN A 282 7.72 1.75 4.78
CA ASN A 282 7.09 2.10 3.49
C ASN A 282 5.74 1.43 3.21
N LYS A 283 5.12 0.82 4.23
CA LYS A 283 3.73 0.37 4.21
C LYS A 283 2.83 1.44 4.79
N THR A 284 1.74 1.75 4.11
CA THR A 284 0.74 2.74 4.53
C THR A 284 -0.54 2.04 4.94
N ILE A 285 -1.00 2.24 6.18
CA ILE A 285 -2.22 1.59 6.68
C ILE A 285 -3.24 2.65 7.07
N PHE A 286 -4.37 2.66 6.34
CA PHE A 286 -5.49 3.55 6.57
C PHE A 286 -6.46 3.01 7.62
N PHE A 287 -6.97 3.89 8.48
CA PHE A 287 -7.92 3.57 9.53
C PHE A 287 -9.26 4.25 9.25
N LEU A 288 -10.21 3.50 8.69
CA LEU A 288 -11.52 4.01 8.33
C LEU A 288 -12.54 3.68 9.42
N VAL A 289 -12.83 4.64 10.29
CA VAL A 289 -13.89 4.47 11.31
C VAL A 289 -15.25 4.73 10.68
N ILE A 290 -16.19 3.80 10.80
CA ILE A 290 -17.59 3.92 10.36
C ILE A 290 -18.49 3.89 11.60
N ASP A 291 -19.16 5.01 11.89
CA ASP A 291 -20.02 5.16 13.07
C ASP A 291 -21.45 4.68 12.80
N ILE A 292 -21.71 3.45 13.21
CA ILE A 292 -23.03 2.83 13.13
C ILE A 292 -23.80 2.87 14.45
N PHE A 293 -23.28 3.49 15.52
CA PHE A 293 -23.99 3.51 16.80
C PHE A 293 -25.27 4.37 16.73
N PRO A 294 -26.45 3.83 17.11
CA PRO A 294 -27.70 4.56 17.09
C PRO A 294 -27.76 5.49 18.29
N TYR A 295 -27.46 6.75 18.07
CA TYR A 295 -27.56 7.74 19.13
C TYR A 295 -29.01 8.20 19.33
N GLU A 296 -29.59 7.87 20.48
CA GLU A 296 -30.97 8.26 20.83
C GLU A 296 -31.12 9.76 21.10
N LYS A 297 -30.09 10.39 21.68
CA LYS A 297 -30.10 11.82 22.02
C LYS A 297 -29.52 12.64 20.87
N SER A 298 -30.00 13.88 20.67
CA SER A 298 -29.35 14.83 19.75
C SER A 298 -27.94 15.20 20.25
N ALA A 299 -27.04 15.59 19.34
CA ALA A 299 -25.66 15.97 19.71
C ALA A 299 -25.60 17.00 20.86
N SER A 300 -26.50 17.99 20.86
CA SER A 300 -26.64 19.00 21.91
C SER A 300 -27.06 18.48 23.29
N LYS A 301 -27.55 17.23 23.38
CA LYS A 301 -28.08 16.59 24.60
C LYS A 301 -27.22 15.42 25.11
N ARG A 302 -26.12 15.08 24.44
CA ARG A 302 -25.26 13.92 24.77
C ARG A 302 -24.25 14.18 25.90
N GLY A 303 -24.19 15.40 26.44
CA GLY A 303 -23.24 15.72 27.51
C GLY A 303 -21.79 15.79 26.99
N LYS A 304 -20.82 15.53 27.86
CA LYS A 304 -19.39 15.58 27.51
C LYS A 304 -19.04 14.36 26.67
N LEU A 305 -18.38 14.58 25.53
CA LEU A 305 -17.88 13.50 24.68
C LEU A 305 -16.80 12.71 25.42
N GLU A 306 -17.03 11.41 25.61
CA GLU A 306 -16.01 10.48 26.05
C GLU A 306 -15.31 9.88 24.83
N PHE A 307 -13.99 9.80 24.87
CA PHE A 307 -13.20 9.25 23.78
C PHE A 307 -12.09 8.37 24.33
N ILE A 308 -11.77 7.32 23.58
CA ILE A 308 -10.60 6.48 23.79
C ILE A 308 -9.57 6.86 22.74
N GLU A 309 -8.40 7.26 23.22
CA GLU A 309 -7.30 7.67 22.36
C GLU A 309 -6.40 6.48 22.01
N PHE A 310 -6.11 6.37 20.71
CA PHE A 310 -5.24 5.35 20.16
C PHE A 310 -4.12 5.99 19.36
N THR A 311 -2.92 6.04 19.95
CA THR A 311 -1.73 6.73 19.42
C THR A 311 -0.89 5.82 18.51
N GLU A 312 -0.10 6.43 17.62
CA GLU A 312 0.79 5.70 16.70
C GLU A 312 1.82 4.85 17.47
N GLU A 313 2.43 5.40 18.52
CA GLU A 313 3.40 4.69 19.38
C GLU A 313 2.84 3.37 19.91
N GLY A 314 1.56 3.37 20.30
CA GLY A 314 0.88 2.19 20.84
C GLY A 314 0.66 1.07 19.82
N LEU A 315 0.80 1.33 18.51
CA LEU A 315 0.67 0.29 17.48
C LEU A 315 1.88 -0.66 17.48
N TRP A 316 3.06 -0.14 17.83
CA TRP A 316 4.34 -0.81 17.64
C TRP A 316 4.85 -1.57 18.86
N GLU A 317 4.29 -1.28 20.05
CA GLU A 317 4.68 -1.88 21.35
C GLU A 317 4.65 -3.42 21.37
N ASN A 318 3.99 -4.09 20.41
CA ASN A 318 3.86 -5.56 20.35
C ASN A 318 4.47 -6.20 19.08
N ILE A 319 5.17 -5.44 18.23
CA ILE A 319 5.79 -5.96 16.99
C ILE A 319 7.25 -6.39 17.23
N GLY A 320 7.89 -5.92 18.31
CA GLY A 320 9.29 -6.21 18.64
C GLY A 320 9.59 -7.55 19.33
N ASP A 321 8.59 -8.34 19.73
CA ASP A 321 8.79 -9.50 20.62
C ASP A 321 8.62 -10.88 19.96
N GLU A 322 8.28 -10.97 18.68
CA GLU A 322 8.26 -12.25 17.97
C GLU A 322 9.57 -12.43 17.18
N GLN A 323 10.62 -12.86 17.89
CA GLN A 323 11.75 -13.50 17.19
C GLN A 323 11.24 -14.76 16.48
N PRO A 324 11.63 -15.01 15.22
CA PRO A 324 11.33 -16.27 14.57
C PRO A 324 11.96 -17.39 15.39
N LYS A 325 11.11 -18.32 15.85
CA LYS A 325 11.61 -19.57 16.45
C LYS A 325 12.47 -20.26 15.39
N PRO A 326 13.75 -20.57 15.67
CA PRO A 326 14.57 -21.29 14.71
C PRO A 326 13.92 -22.65 14.44
N GLU A 327 13.67 -22.90 13.16
CA GLU A 327 13.17 -24.18 12.67
C GLU A 327 14.15 -25.30 13.06
N GLY A 328 13.60 -26.37 13.65
CA GLY A 328 14.12 -27.71 13.51
C GLY A 328 15.51 -27.99 14.07
N SER A 329 15.64 -28.04 15.40
CA SER A 329 16.61 -28.96 16.01
C SER A 329 16.23 -30.39 15.62
N VAL A 330 17.01 -30.98 14.70
CA VAL A 330 16.90 -32.38 14.30
C VAL A 330 17.06 -33.26 15.54
N ASP A 331 15.97 -33.90 15.96
CA ASP A 331 15.95 -34.89 17.05
C ASP A 331 16.69 -36.15 16.57
N GLN A 332 17.98 -36.27 16.92
CA GLN A 332 18.76 -37.50 16.75
C GLN A 332 18.27 -38.57 17.72
N ARG A 333 17.18 -39.26 17.38
CA ARG A 333 16.81 -40.52 18.02
C ARG A 333 17.33 -41.72 17.23
N GLN A 334 18.51 -42.14 17.68
CA GLN A 334 18.88 -43.54 17.96
C GLN A 334 18.29 -44.62 17.04
N SER A 335 19.11 -45.02 16.07
CA SER A 335 19.07 -46.32 15.41
C SER A 335 19.21 -47.44 16.45
N ARG A 336 18.17 -48.27 16.61
CA ARG A 336 18.30 -49.60 17.22
C ARG A 336 18.73 -50.60 16.15
N PRO A 337 19.70 -51.49 16.41
CA PRO A 337 19.98 -52.60 15.50
C PRO A 337 18.91 -53.69 15.65
N ILE A 338 18.44 -54.19 14.50
CA ILE A 338 17.58 -55.36 14.39
C ILE A 338 18.49 -56.59 14.39
N GLU A 339 18.37 -57.44 15.40
CA GLU A 339 18.82 -58.84 15.34
C GLU A 339 17.78 -59.65 14.56
N LYS A 340 18.12 -60.05 13.33
CA LYS A 340 18.16 -61.43 12.81
C LYS A 340 18.34 -61.46 11.30
#